data_AF-A0A8T8D4T8-F1
#
_entry.id   AF-A0A8T8D4T8-F1
#
_cell.length_a   1.000
_cell.length_b   1.000
_cell.length_c   1.000
_cell.angle_alpha   90.00
_cell.angle_beta   90.00
_cell.angle_gamma   90.00
#
_symmetry.space_group_name_H-M   'P 1'
#
loop_
_entity.id
_entity.type
_entity.pdbx_description
1 polymer ?
#
loop_
_entity_poly.entity_id
_entity_poly.type
_entity_poly.pdbx_seq_one_letter_code
_entity_poly.pdbx_strand_id
1 'polypeptide(L)'
;MANLKLGKLPDRTPSKITITVSAELGRALKEYAALYRQAYGESETVAELIPFMLAGFLEGDRAFAKARKEGLPTSSMPEKSRRLAGSDSE
;
A
#
# COMPACT_ATOMS: atom_id res chain seq x y z
N MET A 1 16.51 27.38 -18.04
CA MET A 1 16.13 26.10 -17.41
C MET A 1 14.64 25.91 -17.63
N ALA A 2 14.24 24.85 -18.34
CA ALA A 2 12.86 24.68 -18.79
C ALA A 2 11.95 24.30 -17.60
N ASN A 3 11.12 25.25 -17.15
CA ASN A 3 10.03 25.01 -16.21
C ASN A 3 8.90 24.27 -16.94
N LEU A 4 8.97 22.94 -16.97
CA LEU A 4 7.85 22.11 -17.41
C LEU A 4 6.69 22.32 -16.44
N LYS A 5 5.53 22.76 -16.96
CA LYS A 5 4.28 22.94 -16.20
C LYS A 5 3.73 21.63 -15.65
N LEU A 6 4.18 20.50 -16.20
CA LEU A 6 3.88 19.17 -15.72
C LEU A 6 5.08 18.67 -14.91
N GLY A 7 4.88 18.57 -13.59
CA GLY A 7 5.83 17.89 -12.71
C GLY A 7 5.97 16.41 -13.09
N LYS A 8 7.02 15.76 -12.57
CA LYS A 8 7.25 14.32 -12.80
C LYS A 8 5.98 13.55 -12.43
N LEU A 9 5.49 12.72 -13.36
CA LEU A 9 4.35 11.86 -13.11
C LEU A 9 4.67 10.93 -11.92
N PRO A 10 3.66 10.57 -11.10
CA PRO A 10 3.86 9.60 -10.03
C PRO A 10 4.41 8.30 -10.62
N ASP A 11 5.18 7.56 -9.82
CA ASP A 11 5.61 6.22 -10.21
C ASP A 11 4.37 5.34 -10.41
N ARG A 12 4.24 4.79 -11.62
CA ARG A 12 3.13 3.92 -12.03
C ARG A 12 3.58 2.48 -12.20
N THR A 13 4.79 2.15 -11.75
CA THR A 13 5.33 0.80 -11.87
C THR A 13 4.46 -0.15 -11.03
N PRO A 14 3.78 -1.13 -11.64
CA PRO A 14 3.01 -2.11 -10.89
C PRO A 14 3.96 -2.94 -10.01
N SER A 15 3.64 -3.04 -8.72
CA SER A 15 4.40 -3.86 -7.78
C SER A 15 3.74 -5.23 -7.65
N LYS A 16 4.48 -6.30 -7.95
CA LYS A 16 3.99 -7.68 -7.78
C LYS A 16 4.18 -8.12 -6.33
N ILE A 17 3.09 -8.52 -5.68
CA ILE A 17 3.11 -9.07 -4.33
C ILE A 17 2.68 -10.55 -4.39
N THR A 18 3.53 -11.44 -3.89
CA THR A 18 3.18 -12.86 -3.69
C THR A 18 2.78 -13.05 -2.23
N ILE A 19 1.62 -13.63 -1.99
CA ILE A 19 1.09 -13.88 -0.63
C ILE A 19 0.77 -15.37 -0.45
N THR A 20 0.97 -15.87 0.77
CA THR A 20 0.45 -17.17 1.21
C THR A 20 -0.69 -16.90 2.17
N VAL A 21 -1.83 -17.56 1.94
CA VAL A 21 -3.03 -17.45 2.78
C VAL A 21 -3.34 -18.79 3.45
N SER A 22 -4.05 -18.76 4.57
CA SER A 22 -4.54 -19.99 5.20
C SER A 22 -5.53 -20.72 4.28
N ALA A 23 -5.69 -22.03 4.48
CA ALA A 23 -6.65 -22.83 3.71
C ALA A 23 -8.09 -22.31 3.86
N GLU A 24 -8.43 -21.83 5.07
CA GLU A 24 -9.74 -21.25 5.36
C GLU A 24 -9.99 -19.96 4.57
N LEU A 25 -9.04 -19.02 4.58
CA LEU A 25 -9.15 -17.79 3.80
C LEU A 25 -9.19 -18.10 2.30
N GLY A 26 -8.39 -19.06 1.83
CA GLY A 26 -8.42 -19.50 0.44
C GLY A 26 -9.78 -20.06 -0.01
N ARG A 27 -10.50 -20.75 0.88
CA ARG A 27 -11.87 -21.22 0.61
C ARG A 27 -12.86 -20.05 0.58
N ALA A 28 -12.82 -19.17 1.58
CA ALA A 28 -13.70 -18.01 1.66
C ALA A 28 -13.55 -17.08 0.42
N LEU A 29 -12.32 -16.87 -0.06
CA LEU A 29 -12.07 -16.09 -1.27
C LEU A 29 -12.69 -16.73 -2.54
N LYS A 30 -12.64 -18.06 -2.66
CA LYS A 30 -13.27 -18.78 -3.79
C LYS A 30 -14.79 -18.68 -3.74
N GLU A 31 -15.38 -18.81 -2.55
CA GLU A 31 -16.82 -18.63 -2.33
C GLU A 31 -17.25 -17.21 -2.70
N TYR A 32 -16.48 -16.21 -2.27
CA TYR A 32 -16.72 -14.82 -2.65
C TYR A 32 -16.68 -14.61 -4.16
N ALA A 33 -15.69 -15.16 -4.88
CA ALA A 33 -15.62 -15.06 -6.33
C ALA A 33 -16.85 -15.71 -7.02
N ALA A 34 -17.33 -16.84 -6.48
CA ALA A 34 -18.55 -17.48 -6.98
C ALA A 34 -19.80 -16.60 -6.75
N LEU A 35 -19.89 -15.92 -5.60
CA LEU A 35 -20.97 -14.97 -5.31
C LEU A 35 -20.89 -13.71 -6.19
N TYR A 36 -19.69 -13.18 -6.42
CA TYR A 36 -19.47 -12.04 -7.32
C TYR A 36 -20.00 -12.36 -8.71
N ARG A 37 -19.68 -13.54 -9.24
CA ARG A 37 -20.19 -14.00 -10.53
C ARG A 37 -21.71 -14.13 -10.56
N GLN A 38 -22.32 -14.63 -9.48
CA GLN A 38 -23.78 -14.71 -9.40
C GLN A 38 -24.43 -13.32 -9.36
N ALA A 39 -23.82 -12.37 -8.67
CA ALA A 39 -24.36 -11.02 -8.52
C ALA A 39 -24.23 -10.18 -9.80
N TYR A 40 -23.12 -10.29 -10.52
CA TYR A 40 -22.79 -9.40 -11.63
C TYR A 40 -22.69 -10.10 -12.99
N GLY A 41 -22.76 -11.44 -13.05
CA GLY A 41 -22.59 -12.22 -14.28
C GLY A 41 -21.15 -12.35 -14.77
N GLU A 42 -20.21 -11.63 -14.17
CA GLU A 42 -18.79 -11.60 -14.54
C GLU A 42 -17.96 -12.60 -13.75
N SER A 43 -17.08 -13.33 -14.45
CA SER A 43 -16.26 -14.38 -13.84
C SER A 43 -14.82 -13.90 -13.65
N GLU A 44 -14.59 -13.16 -12.57
CA GLU A 44 -13.25 -12.71 -12.17
C GLU A 44 -12.56 -13.74 -11.27
N THR A 45 -11.24 -13.88 -11.42
CA THR A 45 -10.46 -14.73 -10.53
C THR A 45 -10.26 -14.07 -9.16
N VAL A 46 -9.99 -14.87 -8.14
CA VAL A 46 -9.61 -14.34 -6.81
C VAL A 46 -8.43 -13.37 -6.90
N ALA A 47 -7.45 -13.64 -7.76
CA ALA A 47 -6.29 -12.79 -7.92
C ALA A 47 -6.63 -11.40 -8.49
N GLU A 48 -7.63 -11.32 -9.37
CA GLU A 48 -8.12 -10.06 -9.94
C GLU A 48 -8.98 -9.28 -8.94
N LEU A 49 -9.72 -9.97 -8.07
CA LEU A 49 -10.54 -9.34 -7.04
C LEU A 49 -9.73 -8.79 -5.85
N ILE A 50 -8.62 -9.44 -5.48
CA ILE A 50 -7.80 -9.07 -4.31
C ILE A 50 -7.37 -7.58 -4.33
N PRO A 51 -6.83 -7.02 -5.44
CA PRO A 51 -6.47 -5.60 -5.49
C PRO A 51 -7.62 -4.66 -5.12
N PHE A 52 -8.84 -4.93 -5.60
CA PHE A 52 -10.03 -4.12 -5.30
C PHE A 52 -10.50 -4.29 -3.86
N MET A 53 -10.46 -5.52 -3.33
CA MET A 53 -10.77 -5.80 -1.92
C MET A 53 -9.80 -5.06 -0.99
N LEU A 54 -8.50 -5.07 -1.30
CA LEU A 54 -7.49 -4.37 -0.51
C LEU A 54 -7.64 -2.85 -0.60
N ALA A 55 -7.95 -2.32 -1.80
CA ALA A 55 -8.25 -0.90 -1.96
C ALA A 55 -9.45 -0.48 -1.10
N GLY A 56 -10.56 -1.21 -1.19
CA GLY A 56 -11.76 -0.94 -0.40
C GLY A 56 -11.52 -1.06 1.11
N PHE A 57 -10.72 -2.05 1.54
CA PHE A 57 -10.31 -2.18 2.94
C PHE A 57 -9.53 -0.96 3.44
N LEU A 58 -8.51 -0.52 2.69
CA LEU A 58 -7.69 0.64 3.05
C LEU A 58 -8.48 1.96 3.03
N GLU A 59 -9.42 2.11 2.10
CA GLU A 59 -10.31 3.26 2.03
C GLU A 59 -11.31 3.29 3.19
N GLY A 60 -11.77 2.12 3.65
CA GLY A 60 -12.68 1.99 4.79
C GLY A 60 -12.02 2.17 6.16
N ASP A 61 -10.69 2.02 6.25
CA ASP A 61 -9.95 2.16 7.51
C ASP A 61 -9.69 3.64 7.87
N ARG A 62 -10.54 4.18 8.75
CA ARG A 62 -10.43 5.56 9.25
C ARG A 62 -9.15 5.81 10.06
N ALA A 63 -8.68 4.81 10.81
CA ALA A 63 -7.46 4.96 11.61
C ALA A 63 -6.25 5.06 10.67
N PHE A 64 -6.21 4.23 9.63
CA PHE A 64 -5.22 4.33 8.56
C PHE A 64 -5.28 5.67 7.83
N ALA A 65 -6.48 6.13 7.45
CA ALA A 65 -6.66 7.42 6.78
C ALA A 65 -6.16 8.60 7.64
N LYS A 66 -6.43 8.58 8.95
CA LYS A 66 -5.93 9.58 9.90
C LYS A 66 -4.40 9.54 10.00
N ALA A 67 -3.82 8.36 10.18
CA ALA A 67 -2.36 8.18 10.25
C ALA A 67 -1.66 8.66 8.96
N ARG A 68 -2.26 8.42 7.78
CA ARG A 68 -1.74 8.94 6.52
C ARG A 68 -1.72 10.47 6.46
N LYS A 69 -2.75 11.13 6.99
CA LYS A 69 -2.87 12.60 7.00
C LYS A 69 -1.90 13.24 7.99
N GLU A 70 -1.72 12.63 9.15
CA GLU A 70 -0.81 13.09 10.20
C GLU A 70 0.67 12.86 9.85
N GLY A 71 0.93 12.21 8.70
CA GLY A 71 2.21 11.64 8.34
C GLY A 71 2.33 10.29 9.04
N LEU A 72 2.50 9.22 8.26
CA LEU A 72 2.88 7.95 8.88
C LEU A 72 4.13 8.24 9.71
N PRO A 73 4.25 7.70 10.94
CA PRO A 73 5.50 7.73 11.66
C PRO A 73 6.50 7.01 10.76
N THR A 74 7.22 7.78 9.94
CA THR A 74 8.37 7.29 9.24
C THR A 74 9.27 6.82 10.36
N SER A 75 9.75 5.58 10.27
CA SER A 75 10.97 5.18 10.97
C SER A 75 12.16 5.95 10.39
N SER A 76 12.05 7.28 10.28
CA SER A 76 13.15 8.19 10.15
C SER A 76 13.76 8.27 11.53
N MET A 77 14.74 7.41 11.75
CA MET A 77 15.74 7.58 12.80
C MET A 77 16.08 9.09 12.89
N PRO A 78 16.00 9.73 14.07
CA PRO A 78 16.34 11.13 14.17
C PRO A 78 17.80 11.31 13.76
N GLU A 79 18.02 12.06 12.68
CA GLU A 79 19.33 12.35 12.09
C GLU A 79 20.15 13.34 12.95
N LYS A 80 20.09 13.22 14.28
CA LYS A 80 20.80 14.07 15.23
C LYS A 80 21.74 13.26 16.12
N SER A 81 22.64 12.50 15.48
CA SER A 81 23.85 11.99 16.16
C SER A 81 25.12 12.06 15.30
N ARG A 82 25.09 12.70 14.12
CA ARG A 82 26.28 12.84 13.25
C ARG A 82 27.06 14.16 13.42
N ARG A 83 26.81 14.93 14.48
CA ARG A 83 27.57 16.17 14.80
C ARG A 83 28.03 16.17 16.25
N LEU A 84 28.95 15.28 16.60
CA LEU A 84 29.84 15.36 17.76
C LEU A 84 30.99 14.37 17.55
N ALA A 85 31.77 14.61 16.51
CA ALA A 85 33.08 14.00 16.30
C ALA A 85 33.90 14.99 15.49
N GLY A 86 34.35 16.05 16.16
CA GLY A 86 35.06 17.14 15.51
C GLY A 86 35.13 18.37 16.40
N SER A 87 35.83 18.25 17.53
CA SER A 87 36.63 19.30 18.15
C SER A 87 37.10 18.75 19.49
N ASP A 88 38.36 18.35 19.58
CA ASP A 88 39.28 19.05 20.46
C ASP A 88 40.70 18.62 20.09
N SER A 89 41.40 19.60 19.53
CA SER A 89 42.86 19.65 19.43
C SER A 89 43.31 20.61 20.50
N GLU A 90 44.13 20.13 21.44
CA GLU A 90 45.26 20.85 22.05
C GLU A 90 46.20 19.83 22.72
#